data_AF-A0A511X9G8-F1
#
_entry.id   AF-A0A511X9G8-F1
#
_cell.length_a   1.000
_cell.length_b   1.000
_cell.length_c   1.000
_cell.angle_alpha   90.00
_cell.angle_beta   90.00
_cell.angle_gamma   90.00
#
_symmetry.space_group_name_H-M   'P 1'
#
loop_
_entity.id
_entity.type
_entity.pdbx_description
1 polymer ?
#
loop_
_entity_poly.entity_id
_entity_poly.type
_entity_poly.pdbx_seq_one_letter_code
_entity_poly.pdbx_strand_id
1 'polypeptide(L)'
;MTLGKSGYRSRSITMPTTRTLSTRITDLSRLLIAGAAALALPLAGCSQGDKASDLTAPRNHLLTEDRGATGGDDQLGGGVNAYLWRGALDTLSFMPISSADAVGGFILTDWYAPPGAHGERFKITAYVLDKRLRSDALRVSVFRQIFQDGAWTDTPAAANTASDITSKILARARQLRAANGGHDD
;
A
#
# COMPACT_ATOMS: atom_id res chain seq x y z
N MET A 1 -74.15 4.10 7.30
CA MET A 1 -72.73 3.74 7.44
C MET A 1 -72.45 2.57 6.51
N THR A 2 -71.78 2.82 5.39
CA THR A 2 -71.42 1.79 4.41
C THR A 2 -69.97 2.02 3.98
N LEU A 3 -69.13 1.04 4.31
CA LEU A 3 -67.73 0.92 3.89
C LEU A 3 -67.63 0.75 2.36
N GLY A 4 -66.73 1.49 1.73
CA GLY A 4 -66.31 1.27 0.34
C GLY A 4 -64.79 1.29 0.24
N LYS A 5 -64.17 0.10 0.19
CA LYS A 5 -62.72 -0.11 0.10
C LYS A 5 -62.19 0.31 -1.27
N SER A 6 -61.20 1.20 -1.30
CA SER A 6 -60.48 1.61 -2.51
C SER A 6 -59.48 0.54 -2.93
N GLY A 7 -59.68 0.01 -4.14
CA GLY A 7 -58.81 -1.00 -4.76
C GLY A 7 -57.54 -0.37 -5.33
N TYR A 8 -56.39 -0.80 -4.83
CA TYR A 8 -55.09 -0.53 -5.43
C TYR A 8 -54.86 -1.47 -6.63
N ARG A 9 -54.92 -0.94 -7.85
CA ARG A 9 -54.50 -1.63 -9.08
C ARG A 9 -52.97 -1.58 -9.20
N SER A 10 -52.35 -2.74 -9.07
CA SER A 10 -50.96 -2.99 -9.44
C SER A 10 -50.78 -2.82 -10.95
N ARG A 11 -49.86 -1.95 -11.39
CA ARG A 11 -49.39 -1.85 -12.77
C ARG A 11 -47.93 -2.30 -12.81
N SER A 12 -47.71 -3.48 -13.38
CA SER A 12 -46.39 -3.99 -13.77
C SER A 12 -45.80 -3.13 -14.88
N ILE A 13 -44.69 -2.46 -14.60
CA ILE A 13 -43.92 -1.71 -15.61
C ILE A 13 -42.75 -2.61 -16.04
N THR A 14 -42.91 -3.21 -17.22
CA THR A 14 -41.85 -3.84 -18.00
C THR A 14 -40.91 -2.76 -18.53
N MET A 15 -39.62 -2.81 -18.18
CA MET A 15 -38.60 -1.92 -18.76
C MET A 15 -38.07 -2.50 -20.08
N PRO A 16 -37.98 -1.71 -21.16
CA PRO A 16 -37.37 -2.14 -22.41
C PRO A 16 -35.84 -2.04 -22.37
N THR A 17 -35.20 -3.16 -22.73
CA THR A 17 -33.77 -3.28 -23.08
C THR A 17 -33.43 -2.32 -24.21
N THR A 18 -32.56 -1.34 -23.95
CA THR A 18 -32.00 -0.47 -25.00
C THR A 18 -30.64 -1.01 -25.42
N ARG A 19 -30.61 -1.62 -26.62
CA ARG A 19 -29.39 -1.86 -27.39
C ARG A 19 -28.95 -0.53 -28.01
N THR A 20 -27.72 -0.12 -27.77
CA THR A 20 -27.11 0.99 -28.53
C THR A 20 -25.85 0.49 -29.23
N LEU A 21 -25.92 0.51 -30.57
CA LEU A 21 -24.85 0.25 -31.53
C LEU A 21 -23.87 1.43 -31.62
N SER A 22 -22.70 1.13 -32.18
CA SER A 22 -21.87 2.05 -32.98
C SER A 22 -21.13 3.12 -32.16
N THR A 23 -19.91 3.57 -32.46
CA THR A 23 -19.17 3.62 -33.72
C THR A 23 -17.69 3.81 -33.37
N ARG A 24 -16.84 3.37 -34.29
CA ARG A 24 -15.38 3.60 -34.35
C ARG A 24 -14.98 5.02 -33.97
N ILE A 25 -13.98 5.16 -33.08
CA ILE A 25 -13.02 6.28 -33.15
C ILE A 25 -11.63 5.69 -32.88
N THR A 26 -10.93 5.47 -33.99
CA THR A 26 -9.48 5.45 -34.08
C THR A 26 -8.92 6.75 -33.54
N ASP A 27 -8.06 6.68 -32.52
CA ASP A 27 -7.20 7.82 -32.17
C ASP A 27 -5.73 7.42 -32.37
N LEU A 28 -5.16 8.07 -33.38
CA LEU A 28 -3.76 8.01 -33.76
C LEU A 28 -2.99 8.93 -32.83
N SER A 29 -2.06 8.38 -32.05
CA SER A 29 -0.97 9.16 -31.47
C SER A 29 0.26 8.28 -31.32
N ARG A 30 0.94 8.07 -32.45
CA ARG A 30 2.29 7.50 -32.51
C ARG A 30 3.26 8.56 -33.04
N LEU A 31 4.44 8.55 -32.42
CA LEU A 31 5.75 9.00 -32.91
C LEU A 31 6.13 10.47 -32.64
N LEU A 32 6.67 10.64 -31.43
CA LEU A 32 7.95 11.34 -31.23
C LEU A 32 9.05 10.69 -32.07
N ILE A 33 9.98 11.49 -32.60
CA ILE A 33 11.46 11.34 -32.59
C ILE A 33 12.03 12.27 -33.66
N ALA A 34 12.78 13.29 -33.24
CA ALA A 34 14.06 13.75 -33.81
C ALA A 34 14.32 15.20 -33.37
N GLY A 35 15.34 15.39 -32.55
CA GLY A 35 15.75 16.72 -32.09
C GLY A 35 16.99 16.66 -31.22
N ALA A 36 18.11 16.26 -31.83
CA ALA A 36 19.43 16.33 -31.21
C ALA A 36 19.88 17.80 -31.09
N ALA A 37 20.36 18.20 -29.91
CA ALA A 37 21.26 19.34 -29.77
C ALA A 37 22.10 19.18 -28.50
N ALA A 38 23.39 18.94 -28.73
CA ALA A 38 24.43 18.91 -27.73
C ALA A 38 24.68 20.30 -27.13
N LEU A 39 24.93 20.37 -25.82
CA LEU A 39 25.67 21.45 -25.21
C LEU A 39 26.47 20.94 -24.01
N ALA A 40 27.76 21.21 -24.07
CA ALA A 40 28.81 20.68 -23.22
C ALA A 40 29.25 21.72 -22.17
N LEU A 41 29.67 21.20 -21.00
CA LEU A 41 30.64 21.73 -20.03
C LEU A 41 30.20 22.96 -19.18
N PRO A 42 30.73 23.16 -17.96
CA PRO A 42 31.92 22.53 -17.36
C PRO A 42 31.74 21.90 -15.96
N LEU A 43 32.61 20.94 -15.66
CA LEU A 43 32.89 20.50 -14.29
C LEU A 43 33.57 21.64 -13.52
N ALA A 44 32.84 22.27 -12.61
CA ALA A 44 33.43 23.10 -11.57
C ALA A 44 33.73 22.20 -10.37
N GLY A 45 34.99 21.76 -10.29
CA GLY A 45 35.57 21.22 -9.07
C GLY A 45 36.03 22.37 -8.17
N CYS A 46 35.59 22.34 -6.91
CA CYS A 46 36.28 22.92 -5.75
C CYS A 46 36.06 21.90 -4.61
N SER A 47 37.02 21.08 -4.21
CA SER A 47 38.16 21.44 -3.35
C SER A 47 37.71 22.10 -2.05
N GLN A 48 37.30 21.32 -1.05
CA GLN A 48 37.63 21.63 0.35
C GLN A 48 37.42 20.38 1.21
N GLY A 49 38.49 19.90 1.81
CA GLY A 49 38.44 18.71 2.65
C GLY A 49 39.78 18.39 3.29
N ASP A 50 40.33 19.33 4.07
CA ASP A 50 41.45 19.04 4.96
C ASP A 50 40.95 18.10 6.06
N LYS A 51 41.20 16.82 5.89
CA LYS A 51 41.12 15.81 6.95
C LYS A 51 42.53 15.36 7.24
N ALA A 52 43.16 16.01 8.21
CA ALA A 52 44.35 15.50 8.86
C ALA A 52 43.96 14.20 9.58
N SER A 53 44.34 13.07 8.99
CA SER A 53 44.49 11.78 9.67
C SER A 53 45.95 11.74 10.16
N ASP A 54 46.20 11.86 11.45
CA ASP A 54 46.19 10.75 12.41
C ASP A 54 47.59 10.12 12.51
N LEU A 55 48.20 10.15 13.70
CA LEU A 55 49.30 9.24 14.05
C LEU A 55 49.37 8.94 15.56
N THR A 56 48.25 8.95 16.31
CA THR A 56 48.27 8.43 17.69
C THR A 56 46.89 7.98 18.18
N ALA A 57 46.30 6.97 17.55
CA ALA A 57 45.41 6.05 18.26
C ALA A 57 45.24 4.74 17.46
N PRO A 58 45.48 3.55 18.05
CA PRO A 58 44.99 2.32 17.46
C PRO A 58 43.46 2.29 17.65
N ARG A 59 42.73 2.98 16.78
CA ARG A 59 41.28 2.82 16.68
C ARG A 59 41.03 1.63 15.76
N ASN A 60 40.49 0.58 16.35
CA ASN A 60 40.00 -0.61 15.68
C ASN A 60 38.78 -0.22 14.81
N HIS A 61 39.03 0.44 13.68
CA HIS A 61 38.05 0.92 12.71
C HIS A 61 37.67 -0.20 11.73
N LEU A 62 37.16 -1.32 12.25
CA LEU A 62 36.75 -2.46 11.43
C LEU A 62 35.36 -3.01 11.78
N LEU A 63 34.48 -2.20 12.38
CA LEU A 63 33.08 -2.57 12.63
C LEU A 63 32.11 -1.37 12.54
N THR A 64 32.37 -0.38 11.69
CA THR A 64 31.42 0.74 11.46
C THR A 64 31.25 1.07 9.99
N GLU A 65 31.24 0.02 9.15
CA GLU A 65 30.76 0.14 7.78
C GLU A 65 29.52 -0.73 7.62
N ASP A 66 28.43 -0.04 7.34
CA ASP A 66 27.16 -0.53 6.81
C ASP A 66 26.15 -1.15 7.79
N ARG A 67 25.77 -0.39 8.82
CA ARG A 67 24.40 -0.47 9.36
C ARG A 67 23.70 0.87 9.11
N GLY A 68 23.01 0.99 7.99
CA GLY A 68 21.98 2.01 7.74
C GLY A 68 20.74 1.85 8.64
N ALA A 69 20.96 1.56 9.92
CA ALA A 69 19.98 1.49 10.97
C ALA A 69 20.69 1.96 12.24
N THR A 70 20.78 3.28 12.40
CA THR A 70 21.17 3.91 13.65
C THR A 70 20.13 3.52 14.69
N GLY A 71 20.54 2.80 15.75
CA GLY A 71 19.66 2.32 16.80
C GLY A 71 18.66 3.40 17.26
N GLY A 72 17.37 3.16 16.98
CA GLY A 72 16.27 4.04 17.38
C GLY A 72 15.71 4.99 16.32
N ASP A 73 16.15 4.93 15.06
CA ASP A 73 15.50 5.69 13.99
C ASP A 73 14.19 5.03 13.54
N ASP A 74 13.10 5.41 14.20
CA ASP A 74 11.72 5.03 13.85
C ASP A 74 11.29 5.50 12.43
N GLN A 75 12.20 6.05 11.61
CA GLN A 75 11.91 6.80 10.40
C GLN A 75 12.65 6.27 9.17
N LEU A 76 11.87 5.76 8.20
CA LEU A 76 12.36 5.46 6.86
C LEU A 76 12.56 6.76 6.06
N GLY A 77 13.41 6.71 5.03
CA GLY A 77 13.79 7.88 4.20
C GLY A 77 12.64 8.64 3.54
N GLY A 78 11.41 8.10 3.55
CA GLY A 78 10.19 8.73 3.01
C GLY A 78 9.22 9.30 4.05
N GLY A 79 9.59 9.38 5.32
CA GLY A 79 8.69 9.86 6.36
C GLY A 79 7.63 8.85 6.80
N VAL A 80 7.83 7.58 6.44
CA VAL A 80 7.07 6.42 6.91
C VAL A 80 7.71 5.87 8.18
N ASN A 81 6.91 5.41 9.14
CA ASN A 81 7.45 4.75 10.34
C ASN A 81 8.00 3.35 10.00
N ALA A 82 9.24 3.07 10.39
CA ALA A 82 9.90 1.79 10.10
C ALA A 82 9.17 0.58 10.73
N TYR A 83 8.61 0.72 11.93
CA TYR A 83 7.85 -0.35 12.58
C TYR A 83 6.47 -0.55 12.00
N LEU A 84 5.77 0.52 11.59
CA LEU A 84 4.48 0.38 10.90
C LEU A 84 4.69 -0.35 9.58
N TRP A 85 5.71 0.04 8.82
CA TRP A 85 6.07 -0.62 7.57
C TRP A 85 6.38 -2.11 7.78
N ARG A 86 7.30 -2.42 8.71
CA ARG A 86 7.69 -3.81 8.98
C ARG A 86 6.54 -4.62 9.58
N GLY A 87 5.76 -4.03 10.48
CA GLY A 87 4.57 -4.67 11.04
C GLY A 87 3.47 -4.93 10.02
N ALA A 88 3.31 -4.04 9.03
CA ALA A 88 2.37 -4.22 7.94
C ALA A 88 2.79 -5.35 7.01
N LEU A 89 4.06 -5.39 6.60
CA LEU A 89 4.61 -6.48 5.81
C LEU A 89 4.50 -7.82 6.52
N ASP A 90 4.92 -7.91 7.79
CA ASP A 90 4.82 -9.14 8.59
C ASP A 90 3.37 -9.65 8.71
N THR A 91 2.41 -8.73 8.84
CA THR A 91 0.99 -9.10 8.99
C THR A 91 0.35 -9.49 7.66
N LEU A 92 0.80 -8.90 6.54
CA LEU A 92 0.22 -9.14 5.21
C LEU A 92 0.98 -10.19 4.40
N SER A 93 2.14 -10.66 4.86
CA SER A 93 3.02 -11.61 4.15
C SER A 93 2.41 -12.99 3.93
N PHE A 94 1.26 -13.29 4.55
CA PHE A 94 0.50 -14.51 4.25
C PHE A 94 -0.18 -14.46 2.87
N MET A 95 -0.32 -13.27 2.27
CA MET A 95 -0.79 -13.09 0.89
C MET A 95 0.38 -12.72 -0.02
N PRO A 96 0.30 -13.03 -1.33
CA PRO A 96 1.29 -12.56 -2.27
C PRO A 96 1.28 -11.03 -2.35
N ILE A 97 2.47 -10.41 -2.25
CA ILE A 97 2.64 -8.95 -2.35
C ILE A 97 2.88 -8.61 -3.83
N SER A 98 2.03 -7.74 -4.36
CA SER A 98 2.08 -7.27 -5.75
C SER A 98 3.06 -6.10 -5.91
N SER A 99 2.98 -5.14 -4.97
CA SER A 99 3.83 -3.95 -4.96
C SER A 99 3.95 -3.41 -3.53
N ALA A 100 5.14 -2.94 -3.17
CA ALA A 100 5.41 -2.34 -1.87
C ALA A 100 6.46 -1.22 -2.01
N ASP A 101 6.07 0.01 -1.68
CA ASP A 101 6.93 1.19 -1.67
C ASP A 101 7.15 1.68 -0.23
N ALA A 102 8.38 1.49 0.27
CA ALA A 102 8.79 1.87 1.62
C ALA A 102 9.00 3.39 1.80
N VAL A 103 9.20 4.13 0.70
CA VAL A 103 9.35 5.58 0.71
C VAL A 103 7.96 6.22 0.72
N GLY A 104 7.08 5.80 -0.18
CA GLY A 104 5.70 6.29 -0.26
C GLY A 104 4.73 5.71 0.78
N GLY A 105 5.11 4.62 1.46
CA GLY A 105 4.30 4.00 2.50
C GLY A 105 3.10 3.21 1.98
N PHE A 106 3.14 2.72 0.75
CA PHE A 106 2.04 1.97 0.14
C PHE A 106 2.37 0.49 -0.04
N ILE A 107 1.43 -0.38 0.29
CA ILE A 107 1.51 -1.83 0.12
C ILE A 107 0.25 -2.31 -0.61
N LEU A 108 0.44 -3.07 -1.69
CA LEU A 108 -0.59 -3.72 -2.48
C LEU A 108 -0.35 -5.22 -2.50
N THR A 109 -1.37 -5.99 -2.14
CA THR A 109 -1.35 -7.45 -2.31
C THR A 109 -1.96 -7.83 -3.65
N ASP A 110 -1.66 -9.04 -4.12
CA ASP A 110 -2.42 -9.67 -5.19
C ASP A 110 -3.76 -10.21 -4.67
N TRP A 111 -4.56 -10.77 -5.58
CA TRP A 111 -5.77 -11.51 -5.24
C TRP A 111 -5.43 -12.83 -4.58
N TYR A 112 -5.84 -13.00 -3.33
CA TYR A 112 -5.68 -14.22 -2.55
C TYR A 112 -7.03 -14.91 -2.32
N ALA A 113 -7.11 -16.19 -2.66
CA ALA A 113 -8.28 -17.03 -2.40
C ALA A 113 -7.96 -17.97 -1.21
N PRO A 114 -8.61 -17.80 -0.05
CA PRO A 114 -8.35 -18.65 1.10
C PRO A 114 -8.81 -20.09 0.82
N PRO A 115 -8.03 -21.11 1.22
CA PRO A 115 -8.31 -22.51 0.86
C PRO A 115 -9.63 -23.06 1.43
N GLY A 116 -10.21 -22.41 2.44
CA GLY A 116 -11.50 -22.77 3.03
C GLY A 116 -12.72 -22.09 2.40
N ALA A 117 -12.55 -21.11 1.52
CA ALA A 117 -13.66 -20.42 0.84
C ALA A 117 -13.51 -20.58 -0.67
N HIS A 118 -14.24 -21.54 -1.24
CA HIS A 118 -14.25 -21.75 -2.68
C HIS A 118 -15.04 -20.64 -3.36
N GLY A 119 -14.41 -19.97 -4.33
CA GLY A 119 -15.06 -18.89 -5.08
C GLY A 119 -15.03 -17.53 -4.40
N GLU A 120 -14.21 -17.31 -3.37
CA GLU A 120 -13.95 -15.96 -2.85
C GLU A 120 -12.48 -15.59 -3.04
N ARG A 121 -12.23 -14.31 -3.36
CA ARG A 121 -10.89 -13.74 -3.41
C ARG A 121 -10.85 -12.39 -2.73
N PHE A 122 -9.72 -12.12 -2.11
CA PHE A 122 -9.47 -10.91 -1.34
C PHE A 122 -8.26 -10.19 -1.89
N LYS A 123 -8.29 -8.87 -1.86
CA LYS A 123 -7.15 -8.02 -2.14
C LYS A 123 -7.10 -6.93 -1.10
N ILE A 124 -5.91 -6.60 -0.63
CA ILE A 124 -5.72 -5.61 0.42
C ILE A 124 -4.79 -4.52 -0.08
N THR A 125 -5.16 -3.29 0.23
CA THR A 125 -4.28 -2.12 0.11
C THR A 125 -4.06 -1.54 1.48
N ALA A 126 -2.81 -1.20 1.79
CA ALA A 126 -2.44 -0.53 3.02
C ALA A 126 -1.60 0.71 2.70
N TYR A 127 -1.93 1.82 3.35
CA TYR A 127 -1.22 3.10 3.25
C TYR A 127 -0.79 3.54 4.64
N VAL A 128 0.50 3.81 4.81
CA VAL A 128 1.06 4.43 6.01
C VAL A 128 1.09 5.93 5.78
N LEU A 129 0.33 6.66 6.59
CA LEU A 129 0.06 8.08 6.43
C LEU A 129 0.87 8.96 7.40
N ASP A 130 1.23 8.43 8.56
CA ASP A 130 1.95 9.17 9.61
C ASP A 130 3.05 8.30 10.23
N LYS A 131 3.93 8.95 10.99
CA LYS A 131 5.05 8.36 11.70
C LYS A 131 4.67 7.82 13.08
N ARG A 132 3.52 8.23 13.63
CA ARG A 132 3.09 7.84 14.97
C ARG A 132 2.41 6.47 14.97
N LEU A 133 2.62 5.66 16.01
CA LEU A 133 1.99 4.34 16.16
C LEU A 133 0.52 4.42 16.63
N ARG A 134 -0.32 5.03 15.79
CA ARG A 134 -1.76 5.25 16.04
C ARG A 134 -2.62 4.70 14.89
N SER A 135 -3.91 4.48 15.14
CA SER A 135 -4.84 3.86 14.17
C SER A 135 -5.13 4.68 12.93
N ASP A 136 -5.04 6.00 13.02
CA ASP A 136 -5.18 6.95 11.93
C ASP A 136 -3.90 7.09 11.08
N ALA A 137 -2.76 6.58 11.57
CA ALA A 137 -1.51 6.56 10.81
C ALA A 137 -1.48 5.48 9.72
N LEU A 138 -2.49 4.59 9.70
CA LEU A 138 -2.61 3.52 8.72
C LEU A 138 -4.02 3.50 8.13
N ARG A 139 -4.12 3.43 6.81
CA ARG A 139 -5.38 3.20 6.10
C ARG A 139 -5.33 1.87 5.37
N VAL A 140 -6.17 0.94 5.79
CA VAL A 140 -6.32 -0.37 5.17
C VAL A 140 -7.65 -0.44 4.43
N SER A 141 -7.64 -0.86 3.18
CA SER A 141 -8.85 -1.17 2.42
C SER A 141 -8.82 -2.62 1.95
N VAL A 142 -9.94 -3.31 2.14
CA VAL A 142 -10.10 -4.72 1.79
C VAL A 142 -11.15 -4.84 0.71
N PHE A 143 -10.77 -5.44 -0.41
CA PHE A 143 -11.62 -5.75 -1.53
C PHE A 143 -11.94 -7.23 -1.50
N ARG A 144 -13.22 -7.59 -1.56
CA ARG A 144 -13.67 -8.98 -1.70
C ARG A 144 -14.43 -9.12 -3.01
N GLN A 145 -14.13 -10.20 -3.72
CA GLN A 145 -14.90 -10.64 -4.87
C GLN A 145 -15.33 -12.07 -4.69
N ILE A 146 -16.54 -12.37 -5.14
CA ILE A 146 -17.09 -13.72 -5.12
C ILE A 146 -17.35 -14.17 -6.57
N PHE A 147 -17.14 -15.44 -6.84
CA PHE A 147 -17.38 -16.05 -8.13
C PHE A 147 -18.83 -16.50 -8.19
N GLN A 148 -19.64 -15.79 -8.97
CA GLN A 148 -21.06 -16.04 -9.14
C GLN A 148 -21.39 -15.99 -10.63
N ASP A 149 -22.22 -16.92 -11.09
CA ASP A 149 -22.71 -16.96 -12.49
C ASP A 149 -21.60 -16.93 -13.56
N GLY A 150 -20.44 -17.51 -13.25
CA GLY A 150 -19.29 -17.55 -14.16
C GLY A 150 -18.44 -16.27 -14.19
N ALA A 151 -18.74 -15.28 -13.35
CA ALA A 151 -18.04 -14.01 -13.27
C ALA A 151 -17.62 -13.67 -11.83
N TRP A 152 -16.62 -12.80 -11.69
CA TRP A 152 -16.21 -12.25 -10.40
C TRP A 152 -17.01 -10.98 -10.11
N THR A 153 -17.76 -10.98 -9.01
CA THR A 153 -18.61 -9.86 -8.58
C THR A 153 -18.07 -9.26 -7.29
N ASP A 154 -17.90 -7.93 -7.26
CA ASP A 154 -17.50 -7.20 -6.05
C ASP A 154 -18.56 -7.35 -4.96
N THR A 155 -18.11 -7.72 -3.77
CA THR A 155 -18.98 -7.90 -2.61
C THR A 155 -18.39 -7.18 -1.40
N PRO A 156 -19.19 -6.51 -0.56
CA PRO A 156 -18.65 -5.73 0.57
C PRO A 156 -17.91 -6.62 1.57
N ALA A 157 -16.62 -6.35 1.84
CA ALA A 157 -15.86 -7.05 2.89
C ALA A 157 -16.59 -7.00 4.25
N ALA A 158 -16.30 -7.92 5.18
CA ALA A 158 -16.89 -7.81 6.51
C ALA A 158 -16.45 -6.49 7.17
N ALA A 159 -17.37 -5.79 7.83
CA ALA A 159 -17.16 -4.41 8.27
C ALA A 159 -15.95 -4.25 9.22
N ASN A 160 -15.64 -5.28 9.99
CA ASN A 160 -14.54 -5.32 10.93
C ASN A 160 -13.21 -5.79 10.33
N THR A 161 -13.17 -6.40 9.13
CA THR A 161 -11.93 -7.00 8.60
C THR A 161 -10.82 -5.96 8.47
N ALA A 162 -11.13 -4.77 7.95
CA ALA A 162 -10.13 -3.71 7.80
C ALA A 162 -9.60 -3.18 9.15
N SER A 163 -10.48 -3.01 10.15
CA SER A 163 -10.09 -2.56 11.49
C SER A 163 -9.30 -3.63 12.25
N ASP A 164 -9.65 -4.90 12.07
CA ASP A 164 -8.96 -6.03 12.71
C ASP A 164 -7.54 -6.17 12.16
N ILE A 165 -7.37 -6.05 10.84
CA ILE A 165 -6.05 -6.04 10.20
C ILE A 165 -5.23 -4.84 10.68
N THR A 166 -5.82 -3.65 10.72
CA THR A 166 -5.16 -2.44 11.22
C THR A 166 -4.66 -2.62 12.66
N SER A 167 -5.50 -3.21 13.51
CA SER A 167 -5.16 -3.48 14.92
C SER A 167 -4.02 -4.50 15.05
N LYS A 168 -4.01 -5.55 14.20
CA LYS A 168 -2.90 -6.53 14.15
C LYS A 168 -1.59 -5.89 13.71
N ILE A 169 -1.62 -5.03 12.70
CA ILE A 169 -0.44 -4.29 12.22
C ILE A 169 0.12 -3.40 13.33
N LEU A 170 -0.74 -2.66 14.02
CA LEU A 170 -0.31 -1.82 15.16
C LEU A 170 0.26 -2.64 16.32
N ALA A 171 -0.36 -3.77 16.65
CA ALA A 171 0.15 -4.67 17.68
C ALA A 171 1.56 -5.18 17.31
N ARG A 172 1.74 -5.62 16.06
CA ARG A 172 3.04 -6.08 15.55
C ARG A 172 4.08 -4.96 15.54
N ALA A 173 3.72 -3.76 15.12
CA ALA A 173 4.62 -2.60 15.13
C ALA A 173 5.08 -2.24 16.56
N ARG A 174 4.18 -2.28 17.55
CA ARG A 174 4.52 -2.04 18.96
C ARG A 174 5.46 -3.11 19.51
N GLN A 175 5.25 -4.37 19.15
CA GLN A 175 6.16 -5.46 19.51
C GLN A 175 7.55 -5.23 18.93
N LEU A 176 7.66 -4.85 17.65
CA LEU A 176 8.93 -4.56 17.00
C LEU A 176 9.67 -3.39 17.68
N ARG A 177 8.93 -2.34 18.07
CA ARG A 177 9.49 -1.21 18.81
C ARG A 177 10.02 -1.62 20.18
N ALA A 178 9.25 -2.40 20.93
CA ALA A 178 9.65 -2.88 22.25
C ALA A 178 10.88 -3.80 22.18
N ALA A 179 10.95 -4.66 21.16
CA ALA A 179 12.09 -5.55 20.95
C ALA A 179 13.39 -4.78 20.62
N ASN A 180 13.29 -3.69 19.85
CA ASN A 180 14.44 -2.86 19.52
C ASN A 180 14.91 -1.97 20.69
N GLY A 181 13.99 -1.46 21.51
CA GLY A 181 14.32 -0.58 22.64
C GLY A 181 14.73 -1.31 23.94
N GLY A 182 14.71 -2.65 23.95
CA GLY A 182 15.10 -3.48 25.09
C GLY A 182 16.46 -4.17 24.95
N HIS A 183 17.29 -3.77 23.98
CA HIS A 183 18.60 -4.37 23.70
C HIS A 183 19.78 -3.57 24.25
N ASP A 184 19.54 -2.62 25.17
CA ASP A 184 20.55 -1.70 25.71
C ASP A 184 21.07 -2.10 27.12
N ASP A 185 20.84 -3.33 27.58
CA ASP A 185 21.31 -3.86 28.89
C ASP A 185 22.51 -4.82 28.77
#